data_AF-A0A068VPS4-F1
#
_entry.id   AF-A0A068VPS4-F1
#
_cell.length_a   1.000
_cell.length_b   1.000
_cell.length_c   1.000
_cell.angle_alpha   90.00
_cell.angle_beta   90.00
_cell.angle_gamma   90.00
#
_symmetry.space_group_name_H-M   'P 1'
#
loop_
_entity.id
_entity.type
_entity.pdbx_description
1 polymer ?
#
loop_
_entity_poly.entity_id
_entity_poly.type
_entity_poly.pdbx_seq_one_letter_code
_entity_poly.pdbx_strand_id
1 'polypeptide(L)'
;MFILSNWKCDSVNLNNGGNRPLLRTVFEVMIRKFCTPRKVNLVFVLRDKNECPLDKLEEQLKEGMYKIWKEMKKPEAQLNASLKDFFNIKVVALSSFQHMREQFKNEVAGLREWIISISTSGEGAAGSTPASGFADYAKEIWDKIKEDKDLDLPRYRIMVAEIRCNAIAEEKYQSFCKNRSWLQIEKNAISVQGFGAEVSRIIDIYLSQ
;
A
#
# COMPACT_ATOMS: atom_id res chain seq x y z
N MET A 1 19.45 6.85 -3.02
CA MET A 1 18.20 6.36 -3.66
C MET A 1 17.12 7.44 -3.56
N PHE A 2 16.35 7.67 -4.63
CA PHE A 2 15.26 8.64 -4.65
C PHE A 2 13.93 7.95 -4.95
N ILE A 3 12.86 8.39 -4.28
CA ILE A 3 11.49 8.04 -4.62
C ILE A 3 10.80 9.34 -5.04
N LEU A 4 10.41 9.43 -6.31
CA LEU A 4 9.69 10.57 -6.85
C LEU A 4 8.20 10.26 -6.89
N SER A 5 7.40 11.03 -6.16
CA SER A 5 5.95 10.90 -6.16
C SER A 5 5.33 12.13 -6.81
N ASN A 6 4.67 11.93 -7.97
CA ASN A 6 4.09 13.01 -8.77
C ASN A 6 2.59 13.16 -8.46
N TRP A 7 2.19 14.32 -7.96
CA TRP A 7 0.84 14.58 -7.44
C TRP A 7 0.28 15.86 -8.04
N LYS A 8 -1.04 15.97 -8.16
CA LYS A 8 -1.67 17.26 -8.45
C LYS A 8 -1.80 18.06 -7.16
N CYS A 9 -1.59 19.37 -7.20
CA CYS A 9 -1.69 20.23 -6.03
C CYS A 9 -3.02 20.05 -5.27
N ASP A 10 -4.13 19.95 -6.01
CA ASP A 10 -5.48 19.79 -5.45
C ASP A 10 -5.70 18.45 -4.73
N SER A 11 -4.86 17.45 -5.01
CA SER A 11 -4.99 16.10 -4.42
C SER A 11 -4.36 15.97 -3.04
N VAL A 12 -3.61 16.98 -2.59
CA VAL A 12 -2.87 16.98 -1.31
C VAL A 12 -3.80 16.89 -0.10
N ASN A 13 -4.96 17.54 -0.18
CA ASN A 13 -5.93 17.65 0.93
C ASN A 13 -7.00 16.55 0.94
N LEU A 14 -7.06 15.72 -0.09
CA LEU A 14 -8.04 14.63 -0.15
C LEU A 14 -7.50 13.45 0.67
N ASN A 15 -8.29 12.98 1.65
CA ASN A 15 -7.93 11.79 2.45
C ASN A 15 -7.69 10.54 1.59
N ASN A 16 -8.32 10.45 0.42
CA ASN A 16 -8.09 9.43 -0.62
C ASN A 16 -7.26 9.94 -1.81
N GLY A 17 -6.87 11.22 -1.81
CA GLY A 17 -5.99 11.80 -2.82
C GLY A 17 -4.55 11.43 -2.58
N GLY A 18 -3.79 11.36 -3.66
CA GLY A 18 -2.34 11.16 -3.59
C GLY A 18 -1.88 9.75 -3.19
N ASN A 19 -2.68 8.71 -3.37
CA ASN A 19 -2.20 7.34 -3.11
C ASN A 19 -1.66 7.12 -1.67
N ARG A 20 -2.22 7.79 -0.66
CA ARG A 20 -1.87 7.57 0.77
C ARG A 20 -1.87 6.09 1.18
N PRO A 21 -2.85 5.24 0.75
CA PRO A 21 -2.80 3.80 1.03
C PRO A 21 -1.56 3.12 0.43
N LEU A 22 -1.14 3.51 -0.77
CA LEU A 22 0.07 2.98 -1.41
C LEU A 22 1.32 3.36 -0.62
N LEU A 23 1.41 4.61 -0.16
CA LEU A 23 2.55 5.06 0.66
C LEU A 23 2.63 4.32 1.98
N ARG A 24 1.49 4.01 2.61
CA ARG A 24 1.45 3.14 3.79
C ARG A 24 2.09 1.78 3.50
N THR A 25 1.67 1.11 2.42
CA THR A 25 2.23 -0.18 2.02
C THR A 25 3.74 -0.08 1.74
N VAL A 26 4.18 0.97 1.04
CA VAL A 26 5.61 1.19 0.76
C VAL A 26 6.40 1.33 2.07
N PHE A 27 5.91 2.11 3.04
CA PHE A 27 6.57 2.26 4.34
C PHE A 27 6.61 0.95 5.13
N GLU A 28 5.51 0.20 5.16
CA GLU A 28 5.40 -1.11 5.82
C GLU A 28 6.36 -2.15 5.22
N VAL A 29 6.48 -2.20 3.90
CA VAL A 29 7.41 -3.11 3.23
C VAL A 29 8.86 -2.68 3.45
N MET A 30 9.14 -1.38 3.35
CA MET A 30 10.48 -0.84 3.56
C MET A 30 11.01 -1.15 4.96
N ILE A 31 10.20 -0.88 5.99
CA ILE A 31 10.62 -1.09 7.38
C ILE A 31 10.81 -2.58 7.70
N ARG A 32 9.95 -3.44 7.13
CA ARG A 32 9.98 -4.90 7.32
C ARG A 32 11.17 -5.56 6.62
N LYS A 33 11.49 -5.12 5.39
CA LYS A 33 12.52 -5.77 4.56
C LYS A 33 13.91 -5.18 4.78
N PHE A 34 14.01 -3.89 5.10
CA PHE A 34 15.27 -3.16 5.17
C PHE A 34 15.54 -2.65 6.59
N CYS A 35 15.46 -3.52 7.61
CA CYS A 35 15.62 -3.25 9.05
C CYS A 35 16.84 -2.41 9.50
N THR A 36 17.71 -1.99 8.58
CA THR A 36 18.74 -0.98 8.78
C THR A 36 18.27 0.40 8.28
N PRO A 37 18.38 1.46 9.11
CA PRO A 37 18.04 2.82 8.67
C PRO A 37 18.94 3.24 7.50
N ARG A 38 18.36 3.26 6.31
CA ARG A 38 18.93 3.86 5.11
C ARG A 38 18.09 5.08 4.78
N LYS A 39 18.67 6.28 4.88
CA LYS A 39 17.97 7.51 4.52
C LYS A 39 17.70 7.54 3.02
N VAL A 40 16.44 7.34 2.64
CA VAL A 40 15.95 7.48 1.27
C VAL A 40 15.40 8.89 1.07
N ASN A 41 15.75 9.53 -0.04
CA ASN A 41 15.18 10.83 -0.38
C ASN A 41 13.79 10.63 -1.01
N LEU A 42 12.72 10.98 -0.28
CA LEU A 42 11.35 10.96 -0.76
C LEU A 42 10.96 12.36 -1.24
N VAL A 43 10.79 12.50 -2.55
CA VAL A 43 10.57 13.79 -3.22
C VAL A 43 9.14 13.82 -3.75
N PHE A 44 8.31 14.69 -3.19
CA PHE A 44 6.97 14.97 -3.67
C PHE A 44 7.01 16.10 -4.70
N VAL A 45 6.62 15.79 -5.93
CA VAL A 45 6.51 16.75 -7.03
C VAL A 45 5.04 17.10 -7.20
N LEU A 46 4.66 18.29 -6.75
CA LEU A 46 3.32 18.85 -6.89
C LEU A 46 3.20 19.54 -8.25
N ARG A 47 2.17 19.19 -9.01
CA ARG A 47 1.89 19.71 -10.35
C ARG A 47 0.77 20.74 -10.30
N ASP A 48 0.86 21.68 -11.24
CA ASP A 48 -0.10 22.75 -11.45
C ASP A 48 -0.28 23.57 -10.16
N LYS A 49 0.76 24.33 -9.80
CA LYS A 49 0.71 25.30 -8.68
C LYS A 49 -0.60 26.08 -8.69
N ASN A 50 -1.27 26.08 -7.56
CA ASN A 50 -2.44 26.91 -7.29
C ASN A 50 -2.04 28.08 -6.37
N GLU A 51 -3.02 28.88 -5.95
CA GLU A 51 -2.78 30.04 -5.07
C GLU A 51 -2.34 29.66 -3.65
N CYS A 52 -2.35 28.37 -3.30
CA CYS A 52 -1.95 27.91 -1.97
C CYS A 52 -0.42 28.02 -1.80
N PRO A 53 0.08 28.65 -0.71
CA PRO A 53 1.50 28.68 -0.41
C PRO A 53 2.10 27.28 -0.28
N LEU A 54 3.28 27.07 -0.87
CA LEU A 54 4.00 25.80 -0.82
C LEU A 54 4.26 25.34 0.62
N ASP A 55 4.58 26.26 1.52
CA ASP A 55 4.88 25.94 2.93
C ASP A 55 3.72 25.24 3.62
N LYS A 56 2.48 25.67 3.36
CA LYS A 56 1.28 25.05 3.92
C LYS A 56 1.05 23.65 3.36
N LEU A 57 1.24 23.48 2.05
CA LEU A 57 1.11 22.18 1.40
C LEU A 57 2.19 21.20 1.89
N GLU A 58 3.40 21.70 2.09
CA GLU A 58 4.52 20.92 2.61
C GLU A 58 4.28 20.48 4.05
N GLU A 59 3.80 21.37 4.92
CA GLU A 59 3.40 21.06 6.29
C GLU A 59 2.32 19.98 6.32
N GLN A 60 1.24 20.17 5.55
CA GLN A 60 0.13 19.20 5.45
C GLN A 60 0.58 17.83 4.93
N LEU A 61 1.44 17.79 3.92
CA LEU A 61 2.00 16.53 3.41
C LEU A 61 2.84 15.84 4.48
N LYS A 62 3.73 16.57 5.14
CA LYS A 62 4.57 16.04 6.21
C LYS A 62 3.71 15.48 7.34
N GLU A 63 2.73 16.24 7.84
CA GLU A 63 1.79 15.78 8.87
C GLU A 63 1.07 14.50 8.44
N GLY A 64 0.57 14.45 7.20
CA GLY A 64 -0.05 13.25 6.63
C GLY A 64 0.89 12.04 6.64
N MET A 65 2.17 12.24 6.29
CA MET A 65 3.16 11.17 6.32
C MET A 65 3.48 10.70 7.74
N TYR A 66 3.63 11.61 8.70
CA TYR A 66 3.81 11.25 10.11
C TYR A 66 2.59 10.50 10.66
N LYS A 67 1.39 10.89 10.26
CA LYS A 67 0.16 10.20 10.64
C LYS A 67 0.14 8.76 10.11
N ILE A 68 0.42 8.56 8.82
CA ILE A 68 0.55 7.21 8.23
C ILE A 68 1.62 6.40 8.96
N TRP A 69 2.78 7.01 9.21
CA TRP A 69 3.87 6.36 9.93
C TRP A 69 3.50 5.99 11.36
N LYS A 70 2.67 6.78 12.05
CA LYS A 70 2.20 6.46 13.41
C LYS A 70 1.18 5.32 13.41
N GLU A 71 0.28 5.30 12.42
CA GLU A 71 -0.81 4.33 12.31
C GLU A 71 -0.38 2.95 11.77
N MET A 72 0.72 2.86 11.02
CA MET A 72 1.24 1.59 10.51
C MET A 72 1.78 0.68 11.63
N LYS A 73 1.63 -0.63 11.44
CA LYS A 73 2.21 -1.64 12.33
C LYS A 73 3.72 -1.71 12.07
N LYS A 74 4.52 -1.46 13.11
CA LYS A 74 5.99 -1.56 13.03
C LYS A 74 6.45 -2.89 13.63
N PRO A 75 7.54 -3.49 13.11
CA PRO A 75 8.19 -4.61 13.78
C PRO A 75 8.64 -4.24 15.19
N GLU A 76 8.66 -5.19 16.12
CA GLU A 76 9.01 -4.96 17.53
C GLU A 76 10.37 -4.25 17.70
N ALA A 77 11.35 -4.63 16.87
CA ALA A 77 12.69 -4.04 16.86
C ALA A 77 12.72 -2.54 16.50
N GLN A 78 11.65 -1.98 15.93
CA GLN A 78 11.59 -0.60 15.43
C GLN A 78 10.34 0.16 15.90
N LEU A 79 9.76 -0.22 17.05
CA LEU A 79 8.58 0.45 17.61
C LEU A 79 8.76 1.97 17.80
N ASN A 80 9.98 2.40 18.16
CA ASN A 80 10.33 3.80 18.42
C ASN A 80 10.95 4.53 17.22
N ALA A 81 11.03 3.89 16.05
CA ALA A 81 11.64 4.49 14.86
C ALA A 81 10.86 5.71 14.37
N SER A 82 11.56 6.82 14.10
CA SER A 82 10.98 8.01 13.51
C SER A 82 11.05 7.94 11.98
N LEU A 83 10.06 8.53 11.30
CA LEU A 83 10.05 8.65 9.85
C LEU A 83 11.32 9.36 9.33
N LYS A 84 11.85 10.33 10.09
CA LYS A 84 13.07 11.09 9.75
C LYS A 84 14.34 10.25 9.71
N ASP A 85 14.35 9.10 10.38
CA ASP A 85 15.51 8.22 10.43
C ASP A 85 15.66 7.43 9.12
N PHE A 86 14.53 7.24 8.41
CA PHE A 86 14.44 6.45 7.18
C PHE A 86 14.25 7.30 5.93
N PHE A 87 13.61 8.47 6.04
CA PHE A 87 13.27 9.28 4.89
C PHE A 87 13.68 10.74 5.06
N ASN A 88 14.31 11.29 4.03
CA ASN A 88 14.45 12.73 3.84
C ASN A 88 13.33 13.20 2.91
N ILE A 89 12.38 13.99 3.44
CA ILE A 89 11.19 14.41 2.70
C ILE A 89 11.44 15.80 2.12
N LYS A 90 11.35 15.89 0.78
CA LYS A 90 11.39 17.17 0.06
C LYS A 90 10.09 17.35 -0.72
N VAL A 91 9.50 18.54 -0.63
CA VAL A 91 8.36 18.92 -1.45
C VAL A 91 8.81 19.97 -2.46
N VAL A 92 8.41 19.80 -3.70
CA VAL A 92 8.69 20.70 -4.82
C VAL A 92 7.40 20.89 -5.58
N ALA A 93 7.05 22.14 -5.87
CA ALA A 93 5.92 22.44 -6.72
C ALA A 93 6.37 22.94 -8.08
N LEU A 94 5.68 22.51 -9.13
CA LEU A 94 5.89 22.87 -10.52
C LEU A 94 4.66 23.59 -11.07
N SER A 95 4.91 24.67 -11.78
CA SER A 95 3.93 25.49 -12.47
C SER A 95 3.22 24.70 -13.58
N SER A 96 2.07 25.19 -14.07
CA SER A 96 1.34 24.46 -15.11
C SER A 96 2.10 24.46 -16.43
N PHE A 97 2.35 23.28 -17.00
CA PHE A 97 3.05 23.17 -18.28
C PHE A 97 2.27 23.80 -19.45
N GLN A 98 0.93 23.75 -19.38
CA GLN A 98 0.07 24.29 -20.45
C GLN A 98 0.07 25.81 -20.47
N HIS A 99 -0.05 26.43 -19.29
CA HIS A 99 -0.19 27.88 -19.17
C HIS A 99 1.14 28.62 -18.99
N MET A 100 2.13 27.99 -18.36
CA MET A 100 3.39 28.61 -17.95
C MET A 100 4.60 27.71 -18.30
N ARG A 101 4.72 27.38 -19.59
CA ARG A 101 5.71 26.42 -20.11
C ARG A 101 7.17 26.76 -19.75
N GLU A 102 7.58 28.01 -19.91
CA GLU A 102 8.98 28.41 -19.66
C GLU A 102 9.32 28.37 -18.17
N GLN A 103 8.42 28.82 -17.30
CA GLN A 103 8.59 28.68 -15.84
C GLN A 103 8.69 27.21 -15.44
N PHE A 104 7.81 26.34 -15.96
CA PHE A 104 7.88 24.91 -15.70
C PHE A 104 9.23 24.30 -16.11
N LYS A 105 9.76 24.64 -17.29
CA LYS A 105 11.07 24.15 -17.74
C LYS A 105 12.18 24.62 -16.81
N ASN A 106 12.17 25.88 -16.38
CA ASN A 106 13.17 26.42 -15.45
C ASN A 106 13.11 25.74 -14.09
N GLU A 107 11.90 25.50 -13.55
CA GLU A 107 11.71 24.79 -12.28
C GLU A 107 12.17 23.33 -12.36
N VAL A 108 11.90 22.64 -13.49
CA VAL A 108 12.38 21.29 -13.75
C VAL A 108 13.91 21.25 -13.87
N ALA A 109 14.51 22.25 -14.51
CA ALA A 109 15.97 22.36 -14.60
C ALA A 109 16.60 22.52 -13.21
N GLY A 110 16.04 23.39 -12.35
CA GLY A 110 16.49 23.55 -10.97
C GLY A 110 16.32 22.27 -10.13
N LEU A 111 15.21 21.54 -10.31
CA LEU A 111 15.01 20.24 -9.66
C LEU A 111 16.07 19.22 -10.10
N ARG A 112 16.39 19.19 -11.41
CA ARG A 112 17.44 18.32 -11.95
C ARG A 112 18.80 18.63 -11.34
N GLU A 113 19.17 19.91 -11.28
CA GLU A 113 20.45 20.34 -10.68
C GLU A 113 20.55 19.94 -9.21
N TRP A 114 19.47 20.11 -8.45
CA TRP A 114 19.41 19.68 -7.05
C TRP A 114 19.53 18.16 -6.87
N ILE A 115 18.91 17.36 -7.73
CA ILE A 115 19.07 15.88 -7.68
C ILE A 115 20.53 15.49 -7.97
N ILE A 116 21.15 16.14 -8.96
CA ILE A 116 22.55 15.89 -9.33
C ILE A 116 23.46 16.27 -8.16
N SER A 117 23.24 17.42 -7.51
CA SER A 117 24.09 17.88 -6.41
C SER A 117 24.05 16.97 -5.18
N ILE A 118 22.88 16.39 -4.85
CA ILE A 118 22.78 15.39 -3.78
C ILE A 118 23.47 14.08 -4.19
N SER A 119 23.37 13.71 -5.46
CA SER A 119 24.01 12.48 -5.95
C SER A 119 25.53 12.59 -5.91
N THR A 120 26.10 13.78 -6.12
CA THR A 120 27.54 14.03 -6.05
C THR A 120 28.05 14.26 -4.63
N SER A 121 27.22 14.74 -3.70
CA SER A 121 27.61 14.93 -2.29
C SER A 121 27.71 13.62 -1.48
N GLY A 122 27.20 12.51 -2.01
CA GLY A 122 27.18 11.22 -1.32
C GLY A 122 26.14 11.12 -0.19
N GLU A 123 25.32 12.16 0.01
CA GLU A 123 24.22 12.14 0.97
C GLU A 123 23.15 11.11 0.55
N GLY A 124 23.00 10.03 1.33
CA GLY A 124 22.08 8.93 1.02
C GLY A 124 22.68 7.79 0.19
N ALA A 125 24.01 7.70 0.10
CA ALA A 125 24.75 6.59 -0.51
C ALA A 125 25.00 5.40 0.45
N ALA A 126 24.46 5.43 1.67
CA ALA A 126 24.62 4.35 2.65
C ALA A 126 24.00 3.03 2.12
N GLY A 127 24.86 2.05 1.82
CA GLY A 127 24.47 0.76 1.22
C GLY A 127 24.46 0.73 -0.30
N SER A 128 25.21 1.62 -0.97
CA SER A 128 25.39 1.63 -2.43
C SER A 128 26.04 0.33 -2.93
N THR A 129 25.29 -0.47 -3.67
CA THR A 129 25.83 -1.61 -4.41
C THR A 129 26.66 -1.09 -5.59
N PRO A 130 27.88 -1.59 -5.83
CA PRO A 130 28.62 -1.28 -7.05
C PRO A 130 27.76 -1.53 -8.29
N ALA A 131 27.92 -0.72 -9.33
CA ALA A 131 27.13 -0.86 -10.55
C ALA A 131 27.20 -2.28 -11.14
N SER A 132 28.33 -2.97 -10.98
CA SER A 132 28.53 -4.37 -11.39
C SER A 132 27.63 -5.37 -10.65
N GLY A 133 27.28 -5.11 -9.39
CA GLY A 133 26.43 -5.98 -8.57
C GLY A 133 24.96 -5.56 -8.52
N PHE A 134 24.59 -4.46 -9.20
CA PHE A 134 23.22 -3.94 -9.15
C PHE A 134 22.21 -4.93 -9.74
N ALA A 135 22.55 -5.61 -10.83
CA ALA A 135 21.66 -6.57 -11.48
C ALA A 135 21.31 -7.73 -10.54
N ASP A 136 22.32 -8.31 -9.88
CA ASP A 136 22.13 -9.42 -8.94
C ASP A 136 21.35 -8.97 -7.70
N TYR A 137 21.68 -7.80 -7.15
CA TYR A 137 20.97 -7.21 -6.01
C TYR A 137 19.50 -6.90 -6.34
N ALA A 138 19.23 -6.33 -7.52
CA ALA A 138 17.88 -6.03 -7.97
C ALA A 138 17.06 -7.32 -8.18
N LYS A 139 17.69 -8.37 -8.71
CA LYS A 139 17.06 -9.69 -8.85
C LYS A 139 16.70 -10.29 -7.49
N GLU A 140 17.60 -10.25 -6.52
CA GLU A 140 17.33 -10.75 -5.16
C GLU A 140 16.17 -9.99 -4.49
N ILE A 141 16.13 -8.66 -4.63
CA ILE A 141 14.99 -7.84 -4.15
C ILE A 141 13.71 -8.24 -4.87
N TRP A 142 13.77 -8.39 -6.19
CA TRP A 142 12.60 -8.72 -7.01
C TRP A 142 12.00 -10.08 -6.63
N ASP A 143 12.84 -11.10 -6.45
CA ASP A 143 12.41 -12.43 -6.04
C ASP A 143 11.76 -12.37 -4.64
N LYS A 144 12.37 -11.63 -3.69
CA LYS A 144 11.82 -11.39 -2.35
C LYS A 144 10.50 -10.60 -2.33
N ILE A 145 10.25 -9.74 -3.32
CA ILE A 145 8.97 -9.02 -3.48
C ILE A 145 7.93 -9.94 -4.09
N LYS A 146 8.30 -10.71 -5.12
CA LYS A 146 7.41 -11.62 -5.84
C LYS A 146 6.89 -12.75 -4.95
N GLU A 147 7.69 -13.23 -4.01
CA GLU A 147 7.32 -14.29 -3.07
C GLU A 147 6.53 -13.79 -1.84
N ASP A 148 6.43 -12.49 -1.64
CA ASP A 148 5.79 -11.89 -0.47
C ASP A 148 4.26 -11.86 -0.62
N LYS A 149 3.59 -12.85 -0.03
CA LYS A 149 2.12 -12.98 -0.04
C LYS A 149 1.40 -11.83 0.65
N ASP A 150 2.05 -11.06 1.53
CA ASP A 150 1.42 -9.90 2.17
C ASP A 150 1.37 -8.67 1.25
N LEU A 151 2.16 -8.68 0.16
CA LEU A 151 2.16 -7.68 -0.89
C LEU A 151 1.10 -7.95 -1.98
N ASP A 152 0.49 -9.14 -1.98
CA ASP A 152 -0.72 -9.44 -2.75
C ASP A 152 -1.89 -8.67 -2.16
N LEU A 153 -1.94 -7.36 -2.41
CA LEU A 153 -3.06 -6.51 -2.06
C LEU A 153 -4.29 -7.00 -2.85
N PRO A 154 -5.28 -7.66 -2.22
CA PRO A 154 -6.49 -8.00 -2.92
C PRO A 154 -7.13 -6.69 -3.36
N ARG A 155 -7.51 -6.56 -4.63
CA ARG A 155 -8.20 -5.36 -5.08
C ARG A 155 -9.40 -5.12 -4.17
N TYR A 156 -9.64 -3.87 -3.77
CA TYR A 156 -10.72 -3.52 -2.83
C TYR A 156 -12.06 -4.23 -3.14
N ARG A 157 -12.42 -4.35 -4.43
CA ARG A 157 -13.63 -5.07 -4.87
C ARG A 157 -13.61 -6.57 -4.58
N ILE A 158 -12.46 -7.23 -4.72
CA ILE A 158 -12.26 -8.64 -4.42
C ILE A 158 -12.35 -8.86 -2.90
N MET A 159 -11.68 -8.02 -2.10
CA MET A 159 -11.75 -8.08 -0.64
C MET A 159 -13.18 -7.90 -0.12
N VAL A 160 -13.92 -6.91 -0.65
CA VAL A 160 -15.34 -6.68 -0.27
C VAL A 160 -16.22 -7.85 -0.70
N ALA A 161 -15.98 -8.42 -1.89
CA ALA A 161 -16.71 -9.59 -2.35
C ALA A 161 -16.45 -10.79 -1.43
N GLU A 162 -15.20 -11.04 -1.05
CA GLU A 162 -14.81 -12.13 -0.15
C GLU A 162 -15.46 -11.98 1.24
N ILE A 163 -15.40 -10.79 1.85
CA ILE A 163 -16.06 -10.53 3.14
C ILE A 163 -17.56 -10.79 3.04
N ARG A 164 -18.22 -10.33 1.97
CA ARG A 164 -19.66 -10.53 1.77
C ARG A 164 -20.00 -12.00 1.53
N CYS A 165 -19.24 -12.68 0.66
CA CYS A 165 -19.43 -14.09 0.37
C CYS A 165 -19.24 -14.94 1.62
N ASN A 166 -18.23 -14.65 2.45
CA ASN A 166 -18.02 -15.35 3.72
C ASN A 166 -19.15 -15.10 4.72
N ALA A 167 -19.66 -13.86 4.81
CA ALA A 167 -20.80 -13.55 5.68
C ALA A 167 -22.07 -14.31 5.27
N ILE A 168 -22.37 -14.35 3.96
CA ILE A 168 -23.50 -15.12 3.43
C ILE A 168 -23.29 -16.61 3.65
N ALA A 169 -22.08 -17.12 3.36
CA ALA A 169 -21.76 -18.53 3.56
C ALA A 169 -21.95 -18.95 5.03
N GLU A 170 -21.49 -18.14 5.98
CA GLU A 170 -21.68 -18.38 7.40
C GLU A 170 -23.16 -18.34 7.79
N GLU A 171 -23.94 -17.36 7.30
CA GLU A 171 -25.38 -17.29 7.54
C GLU A 171 -26.12 -18.55 7.04
N LYS A 172 -25.81 -18.99 5.82
CA LYS A 172 -26.39 -20.21 5.23
C LYS A 172 -25.95 -21.45 6.00
N TYR A 173 -24.68 -21.53 6.41
CA TYR A 173 -24.17 -22.64 7.21
C TYR A 173 -24.87 -22.72 8.58
N GLN A 174 -24.99 -21.60 9.30
CA GLN A 174 -25.72 -21.53 10.57
C GLN A 174 -27.19 -21.90 10.42
N SER A 175 -27.82 -21.51 9.31
CA SER A 175 -29.21 -21.87 8.99
C SER A 175 -29.36 -23.36 8.66
N PHE A 176 -28.37 -23.95 7.97
CA PHE A 176 -28.30 -25.37 7.70
C PHE A 176 -28.13 -26.20 8.98
N CYS A 177 -27.23 -25.79 9.88
CA CYS A 177 -27.02 -26.46 11.17
C CYS A 177 -28.28 -26.49 12.06
N LYS A 178 -29.20 -25.53 11.88
CA LYS A 178 -30.49 -25.47 12.59
C LYS A 178 -31.63 -26.17 11.84
N ASN A 179 -31.38 -26.72 10.65
CA ASN A 179 -32.40 -27.36 9.82
C ASN A 179 -32.88 -28.66 10.50
N ARG A 180 -34.20 -28.79 10.68
CA ARG A 180 -34.80 -29.97 11.34
C ARG A 180 -34.53 -31.28 10.60
N SER A 181 -34.51 -31.25 9.27
CA SER A 181 -34.27 -32.43 8.44
C SER A 181 -32.81 -32.89 8.57
N TRP A 182 -31.87 -31.95 8.60
CA TRP A 182 -30.46 -32.22 8.90
C TRP A 182 -30.27 -32.80 10.31
N LEU A 183 -30.82 -32.16 11.34
CA LEU A 183 -30.72 -32.62 12.73
C LEU A 183 -31.33 -34.02 12.95
N GLN A 184 -32.35 -34.39 12.19
CA GLN A 184 -32.94 -35.73 12.24
C GLN A 184 -32.02 -36.79 11.62
N ILE A 185 -31.35 -36.44 10.52
CA ILE A 185 -30.36 -37.29 9.86
C ILE A 185 -29.11 -37.46 10.74
N GLU A 186 -28.63 -36.38 11.37
CA GLU A 186 -27.49 -36.39 12.29
C GLU A 186 -27.74 -37.28 13.52
N LYS A 187 -28.96 -37.28 14.06
CA LYS A 187 -29.35 -38.16 15.18
C LYS A 187 -29.45 -39.64 14.79
N ASN A 188 -29.72 -39.94 13.52
CA ASN A 188 -29.87 -41.31 13.00
C ASN A 188 -28.52 -41.89 12.53
N ALA A 189 -27.50 -41.80 13.38
CA ALA A 189 -26.07 -41.94 13.07
C ALA A 189 -25.55 -43.36 12.68
N ILE A 190 -26.41 -44.30 12.27
CA ILE A 190 -26.01 -45.71 12.06
C ILE A 190 -26.14 -46.15 10.59
N SER A 191 -27.24 -45.85 9.90
CA SER A 191 -27.38 -46.10 8.46
C SER A 191 -28.62 -45.38 7.91
N VAL A 192 -28.42 -44.48 6.94
CA VAL A 192 -29.51 -43.77 6.25
C VAL A 192 -29.50 -44.19 4.78
N GLN A 193 -30.52 -44.93 4.36
CA GLN A 193 -30.67 -45.33 2.96
C GLN A 193 -30.89 -44.09 2.09
N GLY A 194 -30.10 -43.91 1.04
CA GLY A 194 -30.19 -42.73 0.17
C GLY A 194 -29.65 -41.43 0.77
N PHE A 195 -28.79 -41.49 1.80
CA PHE A 195 -28.19 -40.35 2.48
C PHE A 195 -27.69 -39.25 1.54
N GLY A 196 -26.92 -39.61 0.50
CA GLY A 196 -26.38 -38.65 -0.45
C GLY A 196 -27.47 -37.83 -1.16
N ALA A 197 -28.54 -38.47 -1.62
CA ALA A 197 -29.63 -37.79 -2.32
C ALA A 197 -30.41 -36.86 -1.39
N GLU A 198 -30.69 -37.29 -0.15
CA GLU A 198 -31.44 -36.47 0.80
C GLU A 198 -30.62 -35.26 1.29
N VAL A 199 -29.33 -35.47 1.57
CA VAL A 199 -28.43 -34.38 1.98
C VAL A 199 -28.17 -33.40 0.83
N SER A 200 -27.96 -33.88 -0.40
CA SER A 200 -27.85 -33.01 -1.58
C SER A 200 -29.10 -32.14 -1.77
N ARG A 201 -30.30 -32.71 -1.63
CA ARG A 201 -31.56 -31.96 -1.71
C ARG A 201 -31.64 -30.86 -0.66
N ILE A 202 -31.19 -31.12 0.57
CA ILE A 202 -31.16 -30.11 1.64
C ILE A 202 -30.13 -29.03 1.33
N ILE A 203 -28.92 -29.42 0.89
CA ILE A 203 -27.84 -28.48 0.54
C ILE A 203 -28.26 -27.57 -0.62
N ASP A 204 -28.89 -28.11 -1.65
CA ASP A 204 -29.34 -27.36 -2.83
C ASP A 204 -30.32 -26.22 -2.47
N ILE A 205 -31.15 -26.39 -1.45
CA ILE A 205 -32.06 -25.34 -0.95
C ILE A 205 -31.27 -24.14 -0.41
N TYR A 206 -30.13 -24.38 0.25
CA TYR A 206 -29.31 -23.32 0.84
C TYR A 206 -28.33 -22.71 -0.15
N LEU A 207 -27.91 -23.46 -1.18
CA LEU A 207 -27.06 -22.96 -2.27
C LEU A 207 -27.84 -22.15 -3.32
N SER A 208 -29.15 -22.35 -3.45
CA SER A 208 -30.00 -21.70 -4.45
C SER A 208 -30.67 -20.39 -3.99
N GLN A 209 -30.51 -20.01 -2.71
CA GLN A 209 -31.05 -18.79 -2.11
C GLN A 209 -29.96 -17.78 -1.81
#